data_AF-R2QTM5-F1
#
_entry.id   AF-R2QTM5-F1
#
_cell.length_a   1.000
_cell.length_b   1.000
_cell.length_c   1.000
_cell.angle_alpha   90.00
_cell.angle_beta   90.00
_cell.angle_gamma   90.00
#
_symmetry.space_group_name_H-M   'P 1'
#
loop_
_entity.id
_entity.type
_entity.pdbx_description
1 polymer ?
#
loop_
_entity_poly.entity_id
_entity_poly.type
_entity_poly.pdbx_seq_one_letter_code
_entity_poly.pdbx_strand_id
1 'polypeptide(L)'
;MNKKKWYFLSVLIMGVAVFTIFFNLKTEVKTVLKAEENKKNANYQTRVEESPPAITDQTVLSKYNLIKDFEGYTKSKDEPWSLNSTWNGTPSASLVKDERGNVLMYAYAESSRVEIRSNSGARDWSALVKTTISTIPGHYYQLSTTMRSSSEMGKEVIYALDWLSNSDVNNPVSVYSDYSELKKRPDNIGTTIRKTVKATTKEMTLVFSLSGLSGSKSVLDNWALSLVDLDQGIGESIKGLEALFTDTTHTELKLSSTQAEIDKVKESIETILNTTTKKELFTELAKAQALLDKITMSLTIPTELVNDPKNELSHTIKGKTYPNSFVHFSGSSAFPVGTLSSEVADDLKKYQIRADGEGNFSYSLPEGKYFKEDEKVTVTSMLRGKTTSQTREVKDLVPPEKPKLNTIKDQAGTISGAAEAGTTVTMYDKSDDTVFLTGTAGTDGQFSLVIPEAKKPLVPYKTYYVTATDAAGNVSDASDDQVVVDTTAPKAEAVKQALTLGDKLPA
;
A
#
# COMPACT_ATOMS: atom_id res chain seq x y z
N MET A 1 -41.05 -17.84 10.19
CA MET A 1 -42.04 -17.06 9.41
C MET A 1 -42.31 -17.77 8.09
N ASN A 2 -43.44 -18.47 8.00
CA ASN A 2 -43.90 -19.11 6.77
C ASN A 2 -44.44 -18.05 5.80
N LYS A 3 -43.75 -17.79 4.68
CA LYS A 3 -44.34 -17.06 3.56
C LYS A 3 -45.07 -18.06 2.65
N LYS A 4 -46.40 -18.16 2.81
CA LYS A 4 -47.28 -18.85 1.86
C LYS A 4 -47.28 -18.06 0.54
N LYS A 5 -46.70 -18.61 -0.52
CA LYS A 5 -46.91 -18.09 -1.89
C LYS A 5 -48.21 -18.66 -2.44
N TRP A 6 -49.17 -17.77 -2.73
CA TRP A 6 -50.37 -18.10 -3.49
C TRP A 6 -50.03 -18.00 -4.97
N TYR A 7 -50.29 -19.05 -5.74
CA TYR A 7 -50.19 -19.03 -7.20
C TYR A 7 -51.59 -18.86 -7.78
N PHE A 8 -51.78 -17.78 -8.54
CA PHE A 8 -52.99 -17.54 -9.31
C PHE A 8 -52.78 -18.08 -10.73
N LEU A 9 -53.69 -18.92 -11.21
CA LEU A 9 -53.80 -19.23 -12.63
C LEU A 9 -55.19 -18.79 -13.09
N SER A 10 -55.27 -17.60 -13.68
CA SER A 10 -56.44 -17.13 -14.39
C SER A 10 -56.46 -17.75 -15.79
N VAL A 11 -57.36 -18.70 -16.01
CA VAL A 11 -57.60 -19.27 -17.34
C VAL A 11 -58.77 -18.50 -17.97
N LEU A 12 -58.49 -17.77 -19.05
CA LEU A 12 -59.50 -17.12 -19.88
C LEU A 12 -60.04 -18.15 -20.89
N ILE A 13 -61.30 -18.54 -20.77
CA ILE A 13 -62.03 -19.29 -21.80
C ILE A 13 -63.12 -18.37 -22.35
N MET A 14 -63.12 -18.15 -23.66
CA MET A 14 -64.22 -17.51 -24.37
C MET A 14 -65.50 -18.32 -24.17
N GLY A 15 -66.53 -17.69 -23.60
CA GLY A 15 -67.87 -18.25 -23.51
C GLY A 15 -68.30 -18.64 -22.10
N VAL A 16 -68.89 -17.67 -21.40
CA VAL A 16 -69.90 -17.80 -20.31
C VAL A 16 -69.54 -18.66 -19.07
N ALA A 17 -69.51 -17.96 -17.93
CA ALA A 17 -69.49 -18.42 -16.52
C ALA A 17 -68.12 -18.77 -15.88
N VAL A 18 -67.67 -17.89 -14.97
CA VAL A 18 -66.51 -18.10 -14.07
C VAL A 18 -66.98 -18.89 -12.84
N PHE A 19 -66.44 -20.09 -12.62
CA PHE A 19 -66.55 -20.84 -11.37
C PHE A 19 -65.17 -20.86 -10.69
N THR A 20 -65.08 -20.34 -9.47
CA THR A 20 -63.85 -20.38 -8.65
C THR A 20 -63.94 -21.56 -7.69
N ILE A 21 -63.03 -22.54 -7.82
CA ILE A 21 -62.94 -23.69 -6.89
C ILE A 21 -61.63 -23.58 -6.10
N PHE A 22 -61.72 -23.62 -4.77
CA PHE A 22 -60.56 -23.71 -3.88
C PHE A 22 -60.29 -25.18 -3.54
N PHE A 23 -59.10 -25.69 -3.89
CA PHE A 23 -58.58 -26.95 -3.35
C PHE A 23 -57.37 -26.71 -2.46
N ASN A 24 -57.39 -27.34 -1.29
CA ASN A 24 -56.24 -27.45 -0.39
C ASN A 24 -55.96 -28.94 -0.24
N LEU A 25 -54.91 -29.45 -0.88
CA LEU A 25 -54.47 -30.83 -0.70
C LEU A 25 -53.02 -30.88 -0.25
N LYS A 26 -52.84 -31.56 0.89
CA LYS A 26 -51.58 -31.96 1.49
C LYS A 26 -51.40 -33.44 1.14
N THR A 27 -50.45 -33.80 0.30
CA THR A 27 -50.11 -35.21 0.04
C THR A 27 -48.63 -35.33 -0.33
N GLU A 28 -47.89 -36.07 0.49
CA GLU A 28 -46.62 -36.69 0.13
C GLU A 28 -46.91 -37.85 -0.83
N VAL A 29 -46.15 -37.95 -1.93
CA VAL A 29 -46.14 -39.14 -2.77
C VAL A 29 -44.71 -39.46 -3.18
N LYS A 30 -44.31 -40.70 -2.87
CA LYS A 30 -43.09 -41.37 -3.29
C LYS A 30 -43.47 -42.26 -4.49
N THR A 31 -42.92 -42.00 -5.68
CA THR A 31 -43.04 -42.92 -6.83
C THR A 31 -41.76 -42.99 -7.64
N VAL A 32 -41.29 -44.22 -7.83
CA VAL A 32 -40.18 -44.68 -8.66
C VAL A 32 -40.68 -44.83 -10.10
N LEU A 33 -39.96 -44.33 -11.12
CA LEU A 33 -40.10 -44.80 -12.49
C LEU A 33 -38.76 -44.82 -13.27
N LYS A 34 -38.60 -45.94 -13.98
CA LYS A 34 -37.52 -46.36 -14.87
C LYS A 34 -37.24 -45.36 -15.99
N ALA A 35 -35.97 -45.24 -16.39
CA ALA A 35 -35.56 -44.55 -17.60
C ALA A 35 -35.62 -45.49 -18.81
N GLU A 36 -36.49 -45.18 -19.77
CA GLU A 36 -36.34 -45.57 -21.18
C GLU A 36 -35.64 -44.43 -21.93
N GLU A 37 -34.67 -44.80 -22.77
CA GLU A 37 -33.90 -43.91 -23.62
C GLU A 37 -34.79 -43.21 -24.66
N ASN A 38 -34.63 -41.88 -24.76
CA ASN A 38 -34.76 -41.22 -26.06
C ASN A 38 -33.87 -39.97 -26.13
N LYS A 39 -33.02 -39.98 -27.16
CA LYS A 39 -31.94 -39.02 -27.44
C LYS A 39 -32.46 -37.58 -27.54
N LYS A 40 -32.00 -36.72 -26.63
CA LYS A 40 -31.83 -35.28 -26.85
C LYS A 40 -30.47 -34.88 -26.32
N ASN A 41 -29.67 -34.27 -27.19
CA ASN A 41 -28.30 -33.81 -26.95
C ASN A 41 -28.25 -32.88 -25.74
N ALA A 42 -27.91 -33.44 -24.57
CA ALA A 42 -27.39 -32.68 -23.45
C ALA A 42 -25.90 -32.45 -23.73
N ASN A 43 -25.52 -31.19 -23.86
CA ASN A 43 -24.14 -30.77 -23.91
C ASN A 43 -23.55 -31.00 -22.51
N TYR A 44 -23.13 -32.24 -22.24
CA TYR A 44 -22.25 -32.56 -21.13
C TYR A 44 -20.93 -31.87 -21.46
N GLN A 45 -20.69 -30.69 -20.89
CA GLN A 45 -19.31 -30.30 -20.64
C GLN A 45 -18.79 -31.23 -19.54
N THR A 46 -18.24 -32.36 -19.98
CA THR A 46 -17.19 -33.07 -19.27
C THR A 46 -16.19 -32.02 -18.82
N ARG A 47 -16.13 -31.75 -17.51
CA ARG A 47 -14.98 -31.07 -16.93
C ARG A 47 -13.79 -31.97 -17.24
N VAL A 48 -13.00 -31.56 -18.21
CA VAL A 48 -11.70 -32.17 -18.51
C VAL A 48 -10.94 -32.19 -17.19
N GLU A 49 -10.57 -33.36 -16.71
CA GLU A 49 -9.57 -33.45 -15.64
C GLU A 49 -8.33 -32.73 -16.17
N GLU A 50 -8.08 -31.52 -15.65
CA GLU A 50 -6.91 -30.74 -16.02
C GLU A 50 -5.68 -31.60 -15.78
N SER A 51 -4.96 -31.89 -16.87
CA SER A 51 -3.64 -32.50 -16.82
C SER A 51 -2.81 -31.76 -15.77
N PRO A 52 -2.09 -32.46 -14.88
CA PRO A 52 -1.31 -31.81 -13.84
C PRO A 52 -0.35 -30.79 -14.47
N PRO A 53 -0.10 -29.65 -13.80
CA PRO A 53 0.77 -28.63 -14.33
C PRO A 53 2.17 -29.19 -14.61
N ALA A 54 2.71 -28.89 -15.80
CA ALA A 54 4.01 -29.39 -16.22
C ALA A 54 5.13 -28.64 -15.49
N ILE A 55 6.01 -29.40 -14.79
CA ILE A 55 7.20 -28.83 -14.16
C ILE A 55 8.30 -28.71 -15.21
N THR A 56 8.66 -27.47 -15.56
CA THR A 56 9.71 -27.21 -16.55
C THR A 56 11.09 -26.99 -15.93
N ASP A 57 11.17 -26.63 -14.64
CA ASP A 57 12.45 -26.47 -13.92
C ASP A 57 12.60 -27.52 -12.81
N GLN A 58 13.44 -28.52 -13.07
CA GLN A 58 13.66 -29.65 -12.17
C GLN A 58 14.63 -29.35 -11.03
N THR A 59 15.40 -28.24 -11.12
CA THR A 59 16.39 -27.88 -10.10
C THR A 59 15.75 -27.37 -8.81
N VAL A 60 14.49 -26.94 -8.90
CA VAL A 60 13.74 -26.32 -7.81
C VAL A 60 13.08 -27.37 -6.90
N LEU A 61 12.96 -28.62 -7.36
CA LEU A 61 12.29 -29.71 -6.63
C LEU A 61 12.93 -30.03 -5.28
N SER A 62 14.25 -29.90 -5.17
CA SER A 62 14.98 -30.16 -3.92
C SER A 62 14.86 -29.02 -2.92
N LYS A 63 14.61 -27.78 -3.36
CA LYS A 63 14.49 -26.60 -2.50
C LYS A 63 13.21 -26.60 -1.65
N TYR A 64 12.13 -27.15 -2.19
CA TYR A 64 10.80 -27.16 -1.56
C TYR A 64 10.36 -28.57 -1.14
N ASN A 65 11.33 -29.46 -0.93
CA ASN A 65 11.06 -30.83 -0.57
C ASN A 65 10.36 -30.92 0.79
N LEU A 66 9.13 -31.44 0.80
CA LEU A 66 8.28 -31.54 1.99
C LEU A 66 8.60 -32.76 2.86
N ILE A 67 9.50 -33.64 2.41
CA ILE A 67 9.81 -34.91 3.07
C ILE A 67 10.70 -34.69 4.29
N LYS A 68 10.21 -35.13 5.44
CA LYS A 68 10.86 -35.11 6.75
C LYS A 68 10.21 -36.16 7.63
N ASP A 69 10.81 -36.44 8.79
CA ASP A 69 10.26 -37.29 9.85
C ASP A 69 9.87 -38.71 9.38
N PHE A 70 10.68 -39.69 9.74
CA PHE A 70 10.51 -41.07 9.28
C PHE A 70 10.14 -42.02 10.41
N GLU A 71 9.29 -42.98 10.06
CA GLU A 71 8.89 -44.10 10.92
C GLU A 71 9.27 -45.41 10.22
N GLY A 72 9.98 -46.29 10.93
CA GLY A 72 10.39 -47.60 10.45
C GLY A 72 9.58 -48.71 11.11
N TYR A 73 8.94 -49.54 10.30
CA TYR A 73 8.12 -50.67 10.71
C TYR A 73 8.66 -51.98 10.15
N THR A 74 8.41 -53.07 10.88
CA THR A 74 8.73 -54.42 10.41
C THR A 74 7.65 -55.41 10.79
N LYS A 75 7.62 -56.51 10.05
CA LYS A 75 6.70 -57.61 10.24
C LYS A 75 7.40 -58.92 9.90
N SER A 76 7.22 -59.95 10.74
CA SER A 76 7.49 -61.35 10.40
C SER A 76 6.26 -61.97 9.73
N LYS A 77 6.44 -63.01 8.89
CA LYS A 77 5.45 -63.70 8.04
C LYS A 77 3.99 -63.67 8.54
N ASP A 78 3.79 -63.96 9.84
CA ASP A 78 2.48 -64.13 10.47
C ASP A 78 2.17 -63.12 11.60
N GLU A 79 3.03 -62.11 11.79
CA GLU A 79 2.90 -61.10 12.85
C GLU A 79 2.23 -59.80 12.33
N PRO A 80 1.66 -58.95 13.22
CA PRO A 80 1.28 -57.60 12.84
C PRO A 80 2.50 -56.70 12.59
N TRP A 81 2.30 -55.58 11.90
CA TRP A 81 3.34 -54.56 11.77
C TRP A 81 3.66 -53.96 13.14
N SER A 82 4.95 -53.84 13.44
CA SER A 82 5.47 -53.22 14.65
C SER A 82 6.27 -51.95 14.31
N LEU A 83 6.02 -50.86 15.04
CA LEU A 83 6.87 -49.67 14.98
C LEU A 83 8.19 -50.00 15.68
N ASN A 84 9.29 -49.97 14.94
CA ASN A 84 10.61 -50.32 15.48
C ASN A 84 11.48 -49.09 15.73
N SER A 85 11.26 -48.01 14.97
CA SER A 85 12.04 -46.78 15.12
C SER A 85 11.29 -45.58 14.57
N THR A 86 11.47 -44.43 15.21
CA THR A 86 11.11 -43.11 14.67
C THR A 86 12.37 -42.28 14.66
N TRP A 87 12.68 -41.58 13.57
CA TRP A 87 13.87 -40.73 13.55
C TRP A 87 13.64 -39.42 12.81
N ASN A 88 14.19 -38.37 13.42
CA ASN A 88 14.30 -37.03 12.88
C ASN A 88 15.79 -36.66 12.92
N GLY A 89 16.43 -36.56 11.75
CA GLY A 89 17.80 -36.06 11.62
C GLY A 89 18.94 -37.08 11.81
N THR A 90 18.69 -38.34 12.19
CA THR A 90 19.71 -39.41 12.08
C THR A 90 19.45 -40.19 10.80
N PRO A 91 20.42 -40.35 9.90
CA PRO A 91 20.13 -40.85 8.57
C PRO A 91 19.90 -42.37 8.54
N SER A 92 20.12 -43.10 9.64
CA SER A 92 19.92 -44.55 9.68
C SER A 92 19.32 -45.06 10.99
N ALA A 93 18.57 -46.16 10.90
CA ALA A 93 17.97 -46.85 12.02
C ALA A 93 18.04 -48.37 11.83
N SER A 94 18.41 -49.10 12.88
CA SER A 94 18.28 -50.57 12.90
C SER A 94 16.81 -50.92 13.11
N LEU A 95 16.23 -51.67 12.19
CA LEU A 95 14.82 -52.05 12.25
C LEU A 95 14.60 -53.40 12.95
N VAL A 96 15.51 -54.36 12.76
CA VAL A 96 15.48 -55.67 13.44
C VAL A 96 16.88 -56.07 13.86
N LYS A 97 16.99 -56.66 15.05
CA LYS A 97 18.20 -57.32 15.54
C LYS A 97 17.90 -58.76 15.94
N ASP A 98 18.86 -59.66 15.77
CA ASP A 98 18.77 -61.01 16.32
C ASP A 98 19.01 -61.02 17.85
N GLU A 99 18.84 -62.17 18.48
CA GLU A 99 19.06 -62.38 19.93
C GLU A 99 20.49 -62.04 20.39
N ARG A 100 21.45 -61.99 19.47
CA ARG A 100 22.86 -61.66 19.73
C ARG A 100 23.16 -60.19 19.45
N GLY A 101 22.16 -59.40 19.08
CA GLY A 101 22.26 -57.97 18.76
C GLY A 101 22.73 -57.66 17.35
N ASN A 102 22.89 -58.66 16.46
CA ASN A 102 23.26 -58.42 15.07
C ASN A 102 22.09 -57.81 14.30
N VAL A 103 22.34 -56.75 13.54
CA VAL A 103 21.31 -56.07 12.75
C VAL A 103 20.92 -56.94 11.55
N LEU A 104 19.66 -57.39 11.53
CA LEU A 104 19.08 -58.17 10.44
C LEU A 104 18.48 -57.28 9.36
N MET A 105 17.93 -56.13 9.74
CA MET A 105 17.38 -55.13 8.83
C MET A 105 17.68 -53.73 9.32
N TYR A 106 17.96 -52.83 8.39
CA TYR A 106 18.13 -51.41 8.69
C TYR A 106 17.53 -50.55 7.58
N ALA A 107 17.17 -49.33 7.94
CA ALA A 107 16.77 -48.29 7.01
C ALA A 107 17.75 -47.14 7.08
N TYR A 108 17.98 -46.50 5.94
CA TYR A 108 18.55 -45.17 5.85
C TYR A 108 17.48 -44.24 5.31
N ALA A 109 17.15 -43.15 5.99
CA ALA A 109 16.18 -42.19 5.49
C ALA A 109 16.56 -40.75 5.86
N GLU A 110 16.61 -39.92 4.82
CA GLU A 110 16.78 -38.47 4.85
C GLU A 110 15.82 -37.84 3.84
N SER A 111 15.71 -36.52 3.83
CA SER A 111 14.75 -35.81 2.94
C SER A 111 14.90 -36.18 1.46
N SER A 112 16.13 -36.44 0.99
CA SER A 112 16.45 -36.76 -0.40
C SER A 112 16.66 -38.24 -0.71
N ARG A 113 16.58 -39.15 0.29
CA ARG A 113 16.85 -40.57 0.06
C ARG A 113 16.19 -41.46 1.10
N VAL A 114 15.57 -42.55 0.64
CA VAL A 114 15.10 -43.64 1.50
C VAL A 114 15.64 -44.96 0.99
N GLU A 115 16.40 -45.65 1.81
CA GLU A 115 16.98 -46.96 1.54
C GLU A 115 16.56 -47.96 2.64
N ILE A 116 16.18 -49.16 2.23
CA ILE A 116 15.86 -50.28 3.13
C ILE A 116 16.77 -51.44 2.74
N ARG A 117 17.47 -52.02 3.73
CA ARG A 117 18.35 -53.17 3.52
C ARG A 117 18.06 -54.32 4.46
N SER A 118 18.17 -55.53 3.90
CA SER A 118 18.19 -56.78 4.66
C SER A 118 19.57 -57.43 4.64
N ASN A 119 19.88 -58.15 5.71
CA ASN A 119 21.03 -59.05 5.80
C ASN A 119 20.57 -60.52 5.67
N SER A 120 21.51 -61.44 5.47
CA SER A 120 21.24 -62.87 5.19
C SER A 120 20.44 -63.62 6.27
N GLY A 121 20.35 -63.07 7.49
CA GLY A 121 19.56 -63.64 8.58
C GLY A 121 18.07 -63.25 8.58
N ALA A 122 17.64 -62.29 7.76
CA ALA A 122 16.26 -61.79 7.73
C ALA A 122 15.34 -62.67 6.87
N ARG A 123 15.05 -63.91 7.32
CA ARG A 123 14.13 -64.83 6.61
C ARG A 123 12.67 -64.50 6.90
N ASP A 124 11.86 -64.36 5.85
CA ASP A 124 10.40 -64.10 5.94
C ASP A 124 10.02 -62.79 6.65
N TRP A 125 10.94 -61.81 6.68
CA TRP A 125 10.66 -60.47 7.19
C TRP A 125 10.24 -59.51 6.07
N SER A 126 9.45 -58.51 6.45
CA SER A 126 9.12 -57.33 5.67
C SER A 126 9.49 -56.08 6.45
N ALA A 127 9.95 -55.05 5.75
CA ALA A 127 10.28 -53.75 6.30
C ALA A 127 9.56 -52.65 5.53
N LEU A 128 9.19 -51.60 6.26
CA LEU A 128 8.46 -50.46 5.74
C LEU A 128 9.02 -49.18 6.37
N VAL A 129 9.28 -48.17 5.55
CA VAL A 129 9.61 -46.81 5.99
C VAL A 129 8.47 -45.91 5.56
N LYS A 130 7.98 -45.10 6.49
CA LYS A 130 6.87 -44.18 6.30
C LYS A 130 7.31 -42.76 6.60
N THR A 131 6.78 -41.80 5.86
CA THR A 131 6.79 -40.36 6.20
C THR A 131 5.39 -39.78 6.00
N THR A 132 4.97 -38.87 6.87
CA THR A 132 3.69 -38.17 6.77
C THR A 132 3.96 -36.69 6.54
N ILE A 133 3.34 -36.14 5.51
CA ILE A 133 3.48 -34.72 5.17
C ILE A 133 2.14 -34.01 5.29
N SER A 134 2.16 -32.74 5.68
CA SER A 134 1.00 -31.87 5.63
C SER A 134 0.73 -31.48 4.17
N THR A 135 -0.54 -31.51 3.77
CA THR A 135 -1.02 -31.15 2.43
C THR A 135 -2.19 -30.19 2.51
N ILE A 136 -2.47 -29.51 1.40
CA ILE A 136 -3.66 -28.65 1.26
C ILE A 136 -4.65 -29.38 0.33
N PRO A 137 -5.87 -29.70 0.81
CA PRO A 137 -6.89 -30.30 -0.05
C PRO A 137 -7.12 -29.47 -1.32
N GLY A 138 -7.05 -30.12 -2.47
CA GLY A 138 -7.17 -29.52 -3.79
C GLY A 138 -5.84 -29.27 -4.51
N HIS A 139 -4.72 -29.17 -3.79
CA HIS A 139 -3.40 -28.97 -4.38
C HIS A 139 -2.87 -30.27 -5.02
N TYR A 140 -2.05 -30.13 -6.05
CA TYR A 140 -1.31 -31.19 -6.70
C TYR A 140 0.10 -31.28 -6.13
N TYR A 141 0.51 -32.48 -5.78
CA TYR A 141 1.85 -32.77 -5.28
C TYR A 141 2.56 -33.69 -6.27
N GLN A 142 3.81 -33.37 -6.63
CA GLN A 142 4.64 -34.27 -7.42
C GLN A 142 5.71 -34.91 -6.54
N LEU A 143 5.69 -36.25 -6.50
CA LEU A 143 6.80 -37.05 -6.01
C LEU A 143 7.71 -37.43 -7.18
N SER A 144 9.01 -37.23 -7.01
CA SER A 144 10.05 -37.72 -7.89
C SER A 144 11.09 -38.50 -7.10
N THR A 145 11.50 -39.67 -7.60
CA THR A 145 12.59 -40.46 -7.03
C THR A 145 13.25 -41.29 -8.12
N THR A 146 14.52 -41.60 -7.97
CA THR A 146 15.17 -42.66 -8.75
C THR A 146 15.29 -43.90 -7.88
N MET A 147 14.63 -44.96 -8.31
CA MET A 147 14.54 -46.20 -7.56
C MET A 147 15.49 -47.24 -8.12
N ARG A 148 16.23 -47.91 -7.23
CA ARG A 148 17.14 -49.01 -7.51
C ARG A 148 16.85 -50.16 -6.54
N SER A 149 16.98 -51.39 -7.03
CA SER A 149 16.85 -52.59 -6.21
C SER A 149 17.92 -53.61 -6.57
N SER A 150 18.39 -54.41 -5.60
CA SER A 150 19.32 -55.52 -5.85
C SER A 150 19.16 -56.64 -4.82
N SER A 151 19.38 -57.91 -5.23
CA SER A 151 19.56 -59.05 -4.30
C SER A 151 20.84 -59.83 -4.57
N GLU A 152 21.47 -60.33 -3.50
CA GLU A 152 22.48 -61.39 -3.63
C GLU A 152 21.85 -62.70 -4.13
N MET A 153 22.66 -63.53 -4.81
CA MET A 153 22.33 -64.90 -5.27
C MET A 153 21.22 -65.05 -6.33
N GLY A 154 20.91 -64.01 -7.11
CA GLY A 154 19.92 -64.08 -8.19
C GLY A 154 18.49 -64.36 -7.69
N LYS A 155 18.23 -64.11 -6.41
CA LYS A 155 16.91 -64.28 -5.79
C LYS A 155 16.02 -63.07 -6.08
N GLU A 156 14.72 -63.31 -6.19
CA GLU A 156 13.73 -62.27 -6.48
C GLU A 156 13.55 -61.31 -5.29
N VAL A 157 13.76 -60.00 -5.50
CA VAL A 157 13.34 -58.97 -4.53
C VAL A 157 11.94 -58.52 -4.86
N ILE A 158 11.09 -58.51 -3.84
CA ILE A 158 9.74 -57.97 -3.93
C ILE A 158 9.73 -56.62 -3.22
N TYR A 159 9.49 -55.54 -3.95
CA TYR A 159 9.34 -54.20 -3.36
C TYR A 159 8.12 -53.50 -3.93
N ALA A 160 7.52 -52.64 -3.10
CA ALA A 160 6.45 -51.75 -3.51
C ALA A 160 6.78 -50.32 -3.05
N LEU A 161 6.60 -49.37 -3.98
CA LEU A 161 6.51 -47.96 -3.63
C LEU A 161 5.02 -47.66 -3.57
N ASP A 162 4.49 -47.52 -2.35
CA ASP A 162 3.07 -47.31 -2.12
C ASP A 162 2.76 -45.88 -1.74
N TRP A 163 1.72 -45.40 -2.40
CA TRP A 163 1.30 -44.01 -2.38
C TRP A 163 -0.06 -44.02 -1.72
N LEU A 164 -0.06 -44.12 -0.38
CA LEU A 164 -1.30 -44.16 0.37
C LEU A 164 -1.91 -42.75 0.40
N SER A 165 -2.71 -42.48 -0.62
CA SER A 165 -3.48 -41.25 -0.78
C SER A 165 -4.66 -41.22 0.21
N ASN A 166 -4.64 -40.19 1.05
CA ASN A 166 -5.77 -39.38 1.53
C ASN A 166 -6.98 -40.01 2.23
N SER A 167 -6.90 -41.22 2.77
CA SER A 167 -8.02 -41.76 3.59
C SER A 167 -7.60 -42.60 4.80
N ASP A 168 -6.31 -42.92 4.96
CA ASP A 168 -5.86 -43.92 5.94
C ASP A 168 -4.74 -43.42 6.88
N VAL A 169 -4.77 -42.14 7.24
CA VAL A 169 -3.77 -41.50 8.14
C VAL A 169 -3.73 -42.17 9.52
N ASN A 170 -4.84 -42.75 9.98
CA ASN A 170 -4.99 -43.37 11.29
C ASN A 170 -4.71 -44.88 11.31
N ASN A 171 -4.44 -45.51 10.16
CA ASN A 171 -4.21 -46.94 10.08
C ASN A 171 -3.22 -47.25 8.93
N PRO A 172 -1.90 -47.24 9.18
CA PRO A 172 -0.90 -47.63 8.19
C PRO A 172 -0.91 -49.17 8.03
N VAL A 173 -2.06 -49.75 7.72
CA VAL A 173 -2.19 -51.15 7.34
C VAL A 173 -2.23 -51.17 5.82
N SER A 174 -1.30 -51.90 5.23
CA SER A 174 -1.32 -52.25 3.81
C SER A 174 -2.75 -52.59 3.38
N VAL A 175 -3.33 -51.80 2.47
CA VAL A 175 -4.73 -51.97 2.03
C VAL A 175 -4.92 -53.23 1.16
N TYR A 176 -3.88 -54.03 0.90
CA TYR A 176 -4.01 -55.23 0.07
C TYR A 176 -3.30 -56.44 0.68
N SER A 177 -4.06 -57.51 0.90
CA SER A 177 -3.61 -58.89 1.11
C SER A 177 -3.09 -59.55 -0.18
N ASP A 178 -3.18 -58.83 -1.31
CA ASP A 178 -3.08 -59.36 -2.67
C ASP A 178 -2.60 -58.24 -3.63
N TYR A 179 -1.31 -57.91 -3.53
CA TYR A 179 -0.59 -57.01 -4.41
C TYR A 179 -0.34 -57.65 -5.79
N SER A 180 -1.26 -57.47 -6.74
CA SER A 180 -1.17 -58.09 -8.07
C SER A 180 -0.25 -57.41 -9.09
N GLU A 181 0.48 -56.34 -8.74
CA GLU A 181 1.52 -55.77 -9.62
C GLU A 181 2.84 -55.47 -8.89
N LEU A 182 3.31 -56.43 -8.10
CA LEU A 182 4.74 -56.60 -7.88
C LEU A 182 5.38 -56.88 -9.24
N LYS A 183 5.74 -55.84 -9.99
CA LYS A 183 6.48 -56.03 -11.23
C LYS A 183 7.83 -56.62 -10.86
N LYS A 184 8.03 -57.90 -11.20
CA LYS A 184 9.35 -58.53 -11.24
C LYS A 184 10.23 -57.63 -12.10
N ARG A 185 11.19 -56.95 -11.49
CA ARG A 185 12.23 -56.24 -12.23
C ARG A 185 13.51 -57.03 -12.03
N PRO A 186 14.20 -57.48 -13.10
CA PRO A 186 15.57 -57.96 -12.98
C PRO A 186 16.39 -56.92 -12.21
N ASP A 187 17.50 -57.29 -11.56
CA ASP A 187 18.44 -56.36 -10.90
C ASP A 187 18.61 -55.09 -11.76
N ASN A 188 17.88 -54.02 -11.42
CA ASN A 188 17.61 -52.97 -12.41
C ASN A 188 18.45 -51.74 -12.16
N ILE A 189 19.02 -51.28 -13.26
CA ILE A 189 19.67 -50.00 -13.47
C ILE A 189 18.62 -48.92 -13.16
N GLY A 190 18.97 -47.92 -12.34
CA GLY A 190 18.03 -47.02 -11.67
C GLY A 190 16.90 -46.48 -12.56
N THR A 191 15.65 -46.61 -12.10
CA THR A 191 14.46 -46.12 -12.81
C THR A 191 13.95 -44.86 -12.13
N THR A 192 13.85 -43.74 -12.85
CA THR A 192 13.20 -42.54 -12.34
C THR A 192 11.67 -42.70 -12.38
N ILE A 193 11.05 -42.50 -11.22
CA ILE A 193 9.61 -42.49 -11.02
C ILE A 193 9.19 -41.04 -10.77
N ARG A 194 8.17 -40.59 -11.49
CA ARG A 194 7.45 -39.35 -11.22
C ARG A 194 5.97 -39.65 -11.20
N LYS A 195 5.27 -39.21 -10.17
CA LYS A 195 3.82 -39.23 -10.19
C LYS A 195 3.27 -38.05 -9.41
N THR A 196 2.18 -37.52 -9.96
CA THR A 196 1.48 -36.37 -9.42
C THR A 196 0.18 -36.86 -8.82
N VAL A 197 -0.15 -36.35 -7.63
CA VAL A 197 -1.37 -36.72 -6.90
C VAL A 197 -2.05 -35.45 -6.43
N LYS A 198 -3.37 -35.39 -6.56
CA LYS A 198 -4.18 -34.33 -5.95
C LYS A 198 -4.49 -34.68 -4.50
N ALA A 199 -4.11 -33.81 -3.56
CA ALA A 199 -4.47 -33.99 -2.16
C ALA A 199 -5.98 -33.77 -1.95
N THR A 200 -6.62 -34.62 -1.16
CA THR A 200 -8.03 -34.50 -0.74
C THR A 200 -8.15 -34.37 0.78
N THR A 201 -7.06 -34.61 1.51
CA THR A 201 -6.91 -34.45 2.96
C THR A 201 -5.81 -33.45 3.30
N LYS A 202 -5.73 -33.10 4.59
CA LYS A 202 -4.70 -32.21 5.13
C LYS A 202 -3.35 -32.89 5.38
N GLU A 203 -3.29 -34.20 5.20
CA GLU A 203 -2.08 -35.00 5.36
C GLU A 203 -2.05 -36.09 4.28
N MET A 204 -0.83 -36.42 3.85
CA MET A 204 -0.54 -37.53 2.94
C MET A 204 0.60 -38.36 3.50
N THR A 205 0.50 -39.67 3.36
CA THR A 205 1.52 -40.61 3.83
C THR A 205 2.22 -41.27 2.65
N LEU A 206 3.56 -41.24 2.66
CA LEU A 206 4.39 -41.97 1.71
C LEU A 206 4.98 -43.20 2.38
N VAL A 207 4.93 -44.32 1.67
CA VAL A 207 5.34 -45.62 2.17
C VAL A 207 6.33 -46.27 1.20
N PHE A 208 7.49 -46.64 1.73
CA PHE A 208 8.53 -47.39 1.04
C PHE A 208 8.60 -48.78 1.67
N SER A 209 8.41 -49.86 0.89
CA SER A 209 8.37 -51.21 1.44
C SER A 209 9.27 -52.19 0.71
N LEU A 210 9.88 -53.09 1.49
CA LEU A 210 10.72 -54.19 1.03
C LEU A 210 10.21 -55.50 1.68
N SER A 211 9.91 -56.51 0.86
CA SER A 211 9.30 -57.79 1.29
C SER A 211 9.93 -58.98 0.57
N GLY A 212 9.59 -60.21 1.00
CA GLY A 212 10.03 -61.45 0.35
C GLY A 212 11.50 -61.79 0.62
N LEU A 213 12.02 -61.39 1.78
CA LEU A 213 13.41 -61.55 2.16
C LEU A 213 13.72 -63.04 2.43
N SER A 214 14.25 -63.75 1.44
CA SER A 214 14.50 -65.20 1.51
C SER A 214 15.93 -65.53 2.00
N GLY A 215 16.38 -64.83 3.05
CA GLY A 215 17.71 -64.98 3.63
C GLY A 215 18.88 -64.55 2.73
N SER A 216 18.60 -63.75 1.69
CA SER A 216 19.60 -63.03 0.90
C SER A 216 19.67 -61.57 1.34
N LYS A 217 20.81 -60.91 1.06
CA LYS A 217 20.87 -59.45 1.18
C LYS A 217 20.05 -58.83 0.07
N SER A 218 19.09 -57.99 0.43
CA SER A 218 18.23 -57.25 -0.49
C SER A 218 18.28 -55.78 -0.16
N VAL A 219 18.22 -54.95 -1.19
CA VAL A 219 18.27 -53.49 -1.08
C VAL A 219 17.15 -52.88 -1.91
N LEU A 220 16.43 -51.94 -1.33
CA LEU A 220 15.61 -50.96 -2.02
C LEU A 220 16.21 -49.58 -1.73
N ASP A 221 16.57 -48.85 -2.78
CA ASP A 221 17.18 -47.52 -2.66
C ASP A 221 16.41 -46.52 -3.52
N ASN A 222 15.84 -45.50 -2.88
CA ASN A 222 15.12 -44.39 -3.49
C ASN A 222 15.98 -43.14 -3.28
N TRP A 223 16.75 -42.74 -4.28
CA TRP A 223 17.64 -41.58 -4.22
C TRP A 223 17.12 -40.45 -5.10
N ALA A 224 17.57 -39.21 -4.84
CA ALA A 224 17.00 -38.01 -5.44
C ALA A 224 15.47 -37.90 -5.19
N LEU A 225 15.04 -38.33 -4.02
CA LEU A 225 13.68 -38.25 -3.54
C LEU A 225 13.28 -36.77 -3.34
N SER A 226 12.14 -36.38 -3.85
CA SER A 226 11.59 -35.03 -3.69
C SER A 226 10.07 -35.05 -3.77
N LEU A 227 9.41 -34.31 -2.87
CA LEU A 227 7.97 -34.09 -2.90
C LEU A 227 7.71 -32.59 -2.84
N VAL A 228 7.05 -32.06 -3.86
CA VAL A 228 6.74 -30.63 -3.97
C VAL A 228 5.25 -30.38 -4.13
N ASP A 229 4.79 -29.28 -3.57
CA ASP A 229 3.48 -28.70 -3.83
C ASP A 229 3.54 -27.87 -5.12
N LEU A 230 2.81 -28.27 -6.15
CA LEU A 230 2.81 -27.61 -7.45
C LEU A 230 1.97 -26.33 -7.48
N ASP A 231 1.06 -26.18 -6.52
CA ASP A 231 0.16 -25.03 -6.40
C ASP A 231 0.67 -24.02 -5.37
N GLN A 232 1.88 -24.24 -4.83
CA GLN A 232 2.49 -23.36 -3.83
C GLN A 232 2.55 -21.91 -4.31
N GLY A 233 2.04 -21.00 -3.48
CA GLY A 233 2.08 -19.57 -3.70
C GLY A 233 1.09 -19.06 -4.74
N ILE A 234 0.38 -19.93 -5.48
CA ILE A 234 -0.58 -19.49 -6.51
C ILE A 234 -1.75 -18.75 -5.85
N GLY A 235 -2.35 -19.34 -4.82
CA GLY A 235 -3.52 -18.75 -4.15
C GLY A 235 -3.21 -17.43 -3.44
N GLU A 236 -2.07 -17.36 -2.75
CA GLU A 236 -1.59 -16.13 -2.10
C GLU A 236 -1.29 -15.03 -3.12
N SER A 237 -0.62 -15.39 -4.22
CA SER A 237 -0.28 -14.43 -5.28
C SER A 237 -1.51 -13.89 -5.99
N ILE A 238 -2.51 -14.73 -6.27
CA ILE A 238 -3.79 -14.28 -6.84
C ILE A 238 -4.49 -13.33 -5.87
N LYS A 239 -4.60 -13.69 -4.58
CA LYS A 239 -5.20 -12.79 -3.58
C LYS A 239 -4.46 -11.46 -3.46
N GLY A 240 -3.13 -11.49 -3.46
CA GLY A 240 -2.30 -10.29 -3.41
C GLY A 240 -2.51 -9.42 -4.64
N LEU A 241 -2.52 -10.02 -5.83
CA LEU A 241 -2.78 -9.33 -7.10
C LEU A 241 -4.16 -8.67 -7.10
N GLU A 242 -5.23 -9.40 -6.78
CA GLU A 242 -6.60 -8.88 -6.71
C GLU A 242 -6.75 -7.78 -5.63
N ALA A 243 -5.94 -7.85 -4.56
CA ALA A 243 -5.93 -6.80 -3.54
C ALA A 243 -5.44 -5.45 -4.09
N LEU A 244 -4.62 -5.43 -5.15
CA LEU A 244 -4.12 -4.19 -5.77
C LEU A 244 -5.20 -3.43 -6.54
N PHE A 245 -6.24 -4.10 -7.03
CA PHE A 245 -7.24 -3.51 -7.92
C PHE A 245 -8.58 -3.28 -7.23
N THR A 246 -9.35 -2.31 -7.74
CA THR A 246 -10.73 -2.07 -7.29
C THR A 246 -11.73 -3.06 -7.86
N ASP A 247 -11.35 -3.73 -8.96
CA ASP A 247 -12.21 -4.58 -9.77
C ASP A 247 -11.43 -5.78 -10.34
N THR A 248 -12.14 -6.83 -10.73
CA THR A 248 -11.57 -8.07 -11.27
C THR A 248 -11.13 -7.98 -12.73
N THR A 249 -11.37 -6.85 -13.40
CA THR A 249 -10.91 -6.59 -14.78
C THR A 249 -9.56 -5.89 -14.80
N HIS A 250 -9.01 -5.55 -13.62
CA HIS A 250 -7.70 -4.95 -13.43
C HIS A 250 -7.53 -3.61 -14.16
N THR A 251 -8.59 -2.80 -14.13
CA THR A 251 -8.63 -1.50 -14.84
C THR A 251 -8.27 -0.32 -13.96
N GLU A 252 -8.51 -0.42 -12.66
CA GLU A 252 -8.21 0.64 -11.69
C GLU A 252 -7.56 0.09 -10.42
N LEU A 253 -6.55 0.82 -9.91
CA LEU A 253 -5.85 0.48 -8.66
C LEU A 253 -6.61 0.98 -7.44
N LYS A 254 -6.55 0.27 -6.31
CA LYS A 254 -6.97 0.83 -5.01
C LYS A 254 -6.05 1.97 -4.57
N LEU A 255 -6.52 2.82 -3.66
CA LEU A 255 -5.71 3.92 -3.10
C LEU A 255 -4.55 3.44 -2.22
N SER A 256 -4.68 2.25 -1.64
CA SER A 256 -3.64 1.56 -0.87
C SER A 256 -2.53 0.98 -1.74
N SER A 257 -2.74 0.85 -3.05
CA SER A 257 -1.83 0.14 -3.96
C SER A 257 -0.63 1.03 -4.33
N THR A 258 0.47 0.82 -3.62
CA THR A 258 1.75 1.51 -3.83
C THR A 258 2.74 0.63 -4.60
N GLN A 259 3.90 1.19 -4.96
CA GLN A 259 4.99 0.40 -5.55
C GLN A 259 5.42 -0.75 -4.62
N ALA A 260 5.50 -0.49 -3.31
CA ALA A 260 5.89 -1.51 -2.34
C ALA A 260 4.89 -2.68 -2.28
N GLU A 261 3.58 -2.41 -2.44
CA GLU A 261 2.58 -3.48 -2.51
C GLU A 261 2.68 -4.28 -3.82
N ILE A 262 2.95 -3.63 -4.95
CA ILE A 262 3.23 -4.32 -6.22
C ILE A 262 4.46 -5.21 -6.09
N ASP A 263 5.53 -4.72 -5.46
CA ASP A 263 6.77 -5.47 -5.27
C ASP A 263 6.57 -6.68 -4.35
N LYS A 264 5.77 -6.57 -3.27
CA LYS A 264 5.39 -7.71 -2.42
C LYS A 264 4.65 -8.79 -3.20
N VAL A 265 3.70 -8.40 -4.06
CA VAL A 265 2.98 -9.36 -4.91
C VAL A 265 3.92 -9.99 -5.94
N LYS A 266 4.86 -9.22 -6.49
CA LYS A 266 5.91 -9.71 -7.38
C LYS A 266 6.74 -10.80 -6.70
N GLU A 267 7.24 -10.54 -5.49
CA GLU A 267 8.00 -11.52 -4.70
C GLU A 267 7.20 -12.79 -4.44
N SER A 268 5.90 -12.67 -4.14
CA SER A 268 5.00 -13.83 -4.00
C SER A 268 4.90 -14.64 -5.29
N ILE A 269 4.69 -13.99 -6.45
CA ILE A 269 4.61 -14.65 -7.76
C ILE A 269 5.95 -15.33 -8.12
N GLU A 270 7.08 -14.76 -7.70
CA GLU A 270 8.40 -15.35 -7.93
C GLU A 270 8.57 -16.75 -7.30
N THR A 271 7.83 -17.05 -6.25
CA THR A 271 7.85 -18.36 -5.56
C THR A 271 7.13 -19.48 -6.32
N ILE A 272 6.24 -19.14 -7.27
CA ILE A 272 5.41 -20.11 -8.00
C ILE A 272 6.27 -21.00 -8.91
N LEU A 273 6.04 -22.32 -8.83
CA LEU A 273 6.76 -23.33 -9.61
C LEU A 273 6.22 -23.50 -11.03
N ASN A 274 4.90 -23.40 -11.22
CA ASN A 274 4.26 -23.49 -12.52
C ASN A 274 4.63 -22.27 -13.38
N THR A 275 5.44 -22.49 -14.42
CA THR A 275 5.97 -21.42 -15.27
C THR A 275 4.90 -20.74 -16.13
N THR A 276 3.87 -21.48 -16.56
CA THR A 276 2.73 -20.91 -17.29
C THR A 276 1.94 -19.95 -16.40
N THR A 277 1.49 -20.42 -15.23
CA THR A 277 0.72 -19.59 -14.27
C THR A 277 1.53 -18.39 -13.79
N LYS A 278 2.82 -18.60 -13.49
CA LYS A 278 3.74 -17.51 -13.11
C LYS A 278 3.82 -16.42 -14.18
N LYS A 279 3.92 -16.81 -15.45
CA LYS A 279 3.95 -15.87 -16.58
C LYS A 279 2.63 -15.11 -16.74
N GLU A 280 1.50 -15.79 -16.59
CA GLU A 280 0.17 -15.17 -16.64
C GLU A 280 -0.01 -14.14 -15.52
N LEU A 281 0.34 -14.49 -14.29
CA LEU A 281 0.27 -13.57 -13.14
C LEU A 281 1.20 -12.36 -13.29
N PHE A 282 2.41 -12.54 -13.82
CA PHE A 282 3.27 -11.38 -14.13
C PHE A 282 2.71 -10.48 -15.22
N THR A 283 1.99 -11.04 -16.20
CA THR A 283 1.33 -10.26 -17.24
C THR A 283 0.23 -9.40 -16.63
N GLU A 284 -0.54 -9.93 -15.69
CA GLU A 284 -1.55 -9.17 -14.96
C GLU A 284 -0.93 -8.15 -13.99
N LEU A 285 0.14 -8.51 -13.26
CA LEU A 285 0.86 -7.58 -12.38
C LEU A 285 1.45 -6.40 -13.17
N ALA A 286 1.90 -6.62 -14.41
CA ALA A 286 2.39 -5.56 -15.28
C ALA A 286 1.31 -4.50 -15.58
N LYS A 287 0.01 -4.85 -15.55
CA LYS A 287 -1.08 -3.87 -15.65
C LYS A 287 -1.10 -2.96 -14.42
N ALA A 288 -0.91 -3.50 -13.21
CA ALA A 288 -0.82 -2.71 -12.00
C ALA A 288 0.34 -1.72 -12.07
N GLN A 289 1.52 -2.20 -12.48
CA GLN A 289 2.69 -1.35 -12.68
C GLN A 289 2.42 -0.23 -13.69
N ALA A 290 1.86 -0.56 -14.86
CA ALA A 290 1.54 0.43 -15.88
C ALA A 290 0.51 1.47 -15.42
N LEU A 291 -0.50 1.08 -14.64
CA LEU A 291 -1.46 2.02 -14.05
C LEU A 291 -0.80 2.94 -13.01
N LEU A 292 0.10 2.41 -12.18
CA LEU A 292 0.84 3.21 -11.22
C LEU A 292 1.80 4.19 -11.92
N ASP A 293 2.48 3.74 -12.98
CA ASP A 293 3.43 4.54 -13.75
C ASP A 293 2.77 5.69 -14.52
N LYS A 294 1.50 5.52 -14.95
CA LYS A 294 0.69 6.61 -15.52
C LYS A 294 0.44 7.77 -14.55
N ILE A 295 0.62 7.54 -13.25
CA ILE A 295 0.51 8.60 -12.24
C ILE A 295 1.81 9.42 -12.23
N THR A 296 1.78 10.53 -12.96
CA THR A 296 2.77 11.61 -12.85
C THR A 296 2.18 12.71 -11.97
N MET A 297 2.65 12.77 -10.72
CA MET A 297 2.18 13.77 -9.77
C MET A 297 2.49 15.17 -10.27
N SER A 298 1.47 16.01 -10.33
CA SER A 298 1.58 17.45 -10.61
C SER A 298 1.00 18.23 -9.45
N LEU A 299 1.46 19.46 -9.26
CA LEU A 299 0.90 20.38 -8.30
C LEU A 299 1.09 21.80 -8.84
N THR A 300 0.10 22.64 -8.67
CA THR A 300 0.12 24.05 -9.04
C THR A 300 -0.78 24.79 -8.07
N ILE A 301 -0.22 25.80 -7.42
CA ILE A 301 -0.92 26.75 -6.54
C ILE A 301 -0.74 28.16 -7.09
N PRO A 302 -1.61 29.12 -6.72
CA PRO A 302 -1.49 30.53 -7.05
C PRO A 302 -0.06 31.02 -6.93
N THR A 303 0.28 31.98 -7.78
CA THR A 303 1.61 32.58 -7.81
C THR A 303 1.98 33.15 -6.45
N GLU A 304 1.01 33.66 -5.68
CA GLU A 304 1.28 34.42 -4.46
C GLU A 304 0.19 34.15 -3.40
N LEU A 305 0.63 34.11 -2.14
CA LEU A 305 -0.20 34.20 -0.94
C LEU A 305 0.15 35.52 -0.27
N VAL A 306 -0.78 36.11 0.49
CA VAL A 306 -0.59 37.45 1.06
C VAL A 306 -1.06 37.50 2.51
N ASN A 307 -0.58 38.48 3.30
CA ASN A 307 -0.94 38.61 4.72
C ASN A 307 -2.15 39.52 4.98
N ASP A 308 -2.65 40.29 4.01
CA ASP A 308 -3.77 41.21 4.19
C ASP A 308 -5.09 40.45 4.45
N PRO A 309 -5.69 40.52 5.66
CA PRO A 309 -6.92 39.80 6.00
C PRO A 309 -8.11 40.12 5.10
N LYS A 310 -8.10 41.28 4.42
CA LYS A 310 -9.17 41.68 3.49
C LYS A 310 -9.06 40.97 2.14
N ASN A 311 -7.90 40.40 1.82
CA ASN A 311 -7.63 39.72 0.56
C ASN A 311 -7.95 38.22 0.66
N GLU A 312 -8.67 37.66 -0.32
CA GLU A 312 -9.00 36.23 -0.40
C GLU A 312 -7.77 35.30 -0.34
N LEU A 313 -6.65 35.74 -0.91
CA LEU A 313 -5.39 34.97 -0.94
C LEU A 313 -4.70 34.91 0.43
N SER A 314 -5.19 35.64 1.44
CA SER A 314 -4.69 35.54 2.82
C SER A 314 -5.35 34.41 3.61
N HIS A 315 -6.47 33.87 3.11
CA HIS A 315 -7.21 32.81 3.81
C HIS A 315 -7.55 31.61 2.94
N THR A 316 -7.45 31.72 1.61
CA THR A 316 -7.82 30.63 0.71
C THR A 316 -6.70 30.24 -0.22
N ILE A 317 -6.41 28.94 -0.26
CA ILE A 317 -5.50 28.31 -1.22
C ILE A 317 -6.33 27.50 -2.21
N LYS A 318 -6.36 27.96 -3.46
CA LYS A 318 -6.89 27.18 -4.60
C LYS A 318 -5.74 26.54 -5.35
N GLY A 319 -5.97 25.51 -6.12
CA GLY A 319 -4.90 24.92 -6.92
C GLY A 319 -5.36 23.71 -7.71
N LYS A 320 -4.40 23.11 -8.40
CA LYS A 320 -4.59 21.90 -9.16
C LYS A 320 -3.49 20.91 -8.87
N THR A 321 -3.84 19.64 -8.75
CA THR A 321 -2.93 18.52 -8.58
C THR A 321 -3.43 17.31 -9.38
N TYR A 322 -2.85 16.13 -9.16
CA TYR A 322 -3.35 14.91 -9.77
C TYR A 322 -4.76 14.59 -9.23
N PRO A 323 -5.72 14.16 -10.07
CA PRO A 323 -7.08 13.83 -9.66
C PRO A 323 -7.19 12.97 -8.40
N ASN A 324 -8.14 13.32 -7.53
CA ASN A 324 -8.45 12.58 -6.29
C ASN A 324 -7.28 12.42 -5.30
N SER A 325 -6.22 13.21 -5.43
CA SER A 325 -5.07 13.17 -4.50
C SER A 325 -5.43 13.75 -3.15
N PHE A 326 -4.77 13.25 -2.10
CA PHE A 326 -4.81 13.86 -0.78
C PHE A 326 -3.92 15.10 -0.75
N VAL A 327 -4.41 16.18 -0.14
CA VAL A 327 -3.69 17.46 -0.06
C VAL A 327 -3.45 17.84 1.40
N HIS A 328 -2.19 18.07 1.73
CA HIS A 328 -1.72 18.48 3.05
C HIS A 328 -1.13 19.89 2.99
N PHE A 329 -1.50 20.73 3.95
CA PHE A 329 -0.99 22.09 4.09
C PHE A 329 -0.19 22.23 5.38
N SER A 330 0.96 22.89 5.30
CA SER A 330 1.85 23.17 6.43
C SER A 330 2.57 24.51 6.27
N GLY A 331 3.37 24.89 7.27
CA GLY A 331 4.19 26.11 7.23
C GLY A 331 3.51 27.37 7.76
N SER A 332 2.23 27.29 8.13
CA SER A 332 1.52 28.32 8.89
C SER A 332 0.88 27.73 10.14
N SER A 333 0.92 28.48 11.23
CA SER A 333 0.24 28.12 12.49
C SER A 333 -1.29 28.20 12.40
N ALA A 334 -1.81 28.81 11.33
CA ALA A 334 -3.24 28.92 11.08
C ALA A 334 -3.88 27.61 10.61
N PHE A 335 -3.09 26.64 10.13
CA PHE A 335 -3.62 25.36 9.68
C PHE A 335 -4.02 24.47 10.87
N PRO A 336 -5.27 23.98 10.93
CA PRO A 336 -5.62 22.89 11.83
C PRO A 336 -4.97 21.58 11.38
N VAL A 337 -4.87 20.64 12.32
CA VAL A 337 -4.46 19.27 12.02
C VAL A 337 -5.45 18.66 11.02
N GLY A 338 -4.94 18.01 9.97
CA GLY A 338 -5.77 17.29 9.02
C GLY A 338 -6.59 16.18 9.68
N THR A 339 -7.71 15.82 9.07
CA THR A 339 -8.61 14.76 9.57
C THR A 339 -8.61 13.53 8.69
N LEU A 340 -8.20 13.65 7.43
CA LEU A 340 -8.19 12.56 6.47
C LEU A 340 -6.92 11.72 6.65
N SER A 341 -7.10 10.40 6.70
CA SER A 341 -6.02 9.42 6.57
C SER A 341 -6.00 8.90 5.14
N SER A 342 -4.80 8.62 4.63
CA SER A 342 -4.67 7.84 3.41
C SER A 342 -4.86 6.35 3.71
N GLU A 343 -5.10 5.58 2.66
CA GLU A 343 -5.16 4.11 2.71
C GLU A 343 -3.77 3.47 2.51
N VAL A 344 -2.71 4.28 2.39
CA VAL A 344 -1.34 3.79 2.26
C VAL A 344 -0.87 3.27 3.61
N ALA A 345 -0.41 2.02 3.66
CA ALA A 345 0.13 1.43 4.88
C ALA A 345 1.27 2.28 5.43
N ASP A 346 1.30 2.43 6.76
CA ASP A 346 2.31 3.18 7.52
C ASP A 346 2.39 4.69 7.25
N ASP A 347 1.50 5.26 6.42
CA ASP A 347 1.37 6.71 6.28
C ASP A 347 0.62 7.31 7.48
N LEU A 348 1.39 7.87 8.40
CA LEU A 348 0.87 8.53 9.59
C LEU A 348 0.40 9.98 9.32
N LYS A 349 0.64 10.52 8.11
CA LYS A 349 0.28 11.89 7.80
C LYS A 349 -1.23 12.07 7.74
N LYS A 350 -1.68 13.21 8.25
CA LYS A 350 -3.07 13.64 8.14
C LYS A 350 -3.21 14.73 7.09
N TYR A 351 -4.20 14.56 6.22
CA TYR A 351 -4.49 15.45 5.11
C TYR A 351 -5.72 16.28 5.44
N GLN A 352 -5.73 17.53 4.99
CA GLN A 352 -6.85 18.43 5.25
C GLN A 352 -7.99 18.19 4.26
N ILE A 353 -7.67 17.98 2.98
CA ILE A 353 -8.68 17.79 1.93
C ILE A 353 -8.23 16.77 0.88
N ARG A 354 -9.16 16.45 -0.01
CA ARG A 354 -8.93 15.68 -1.22
C ARG A 354 -9.25 16.54 -2.45
N ALA A 355 -8.40 16.50 -3.45
CA ALA A 355 -8.70 17.12 -4.75
C ALA A 355 -9.88 16.39 -5.42
N ASP A 356 -10.59 17.08 -6.30
CA ASP A 356 -11.69 16.50 -7.07
C ASP A 356 -11.21 15.57 -8.20
N GLY A 357 -12.15 15.01 -8.98
CA GLY A 357 -11.87 14.12 -10.10
C GLY A 357 -11.15 14.79 -11.29
N GLU A 358 -11.08 16.11 -11.31
CA GLU A 358 -10.30 16.89 -12.29
C GLU A 358 -8.95 17.35 -11.72
N GLY A 359 -8.73 17.13 -10.42
CA GLY A 359 -7.54 17.52 -9.69
C GLY A 359 -7.60 18.91 -9.07
N ASN A 360 -8.72 19.63 -9.14
CA ASN A 360 -8.83 20.93 -8.51
C ASN A 360 -9.01 20.78 -6.99
N PHE A 361 -8.47 21.73 -6.24
CA PHE A 361 -8.68 21.81 -4.80
C PHE A 361 -8.83 23.27 -4.35
N SER A 362 -9.57 23.46 -3.25
CA SER A 362 -9.74 24.75 -2.58
C SER A 362 -9.77 24.51 -1.08
N TYR A 363 -8.93 25.22 -0.34
CA TYR A 363 -8.88 25.16 1.12
C TYR A 363 -8.97 26.57 1.68
N SER A 364 -9.93 26.81 2.58
CA SER A 364 -10.02 28.05 3.34
C SER A 364 -9.63 27.80 4.79
N LEU A 365 -8.83 28.72 5.35
CA LEU A 365 -8.47 28.72 6.76
C LEU A 365 -9.73 28.85 7.64
N PRO A 366 -9.66 28.40 8.92
CA PRO A 366 -10.74 28.64 9.87
C PRO A 366 -11.11 30.11 10.00
N GLU A 367 -12.36 30.39 10.38
CA GLU A 367 -12.86 31.76 10.52
C GLU A 367 -11.95 32.63 11.41
N GLY A 368 -11.67 33.85 10.95
CA GLY A 368 -10.79 34.80 11.63
C GLY A 368 -9.29 34.49 11.55
N LYS A 369 -8.88 33.46 10.81
CA LYS A 369 -7.47 33.14 10.54
C LYS A 369 -7.06 33.60 9.15
N TYR A 370 -5.84 34.11 9.05
CA TYR A 370 -5.18 34.54 7.83
C TYR A 370 -3.67 34.28 7.94
N PHE A 371 -2.98 34.23 6.79
CA PHE A 371 -1.54 34.05 6.73
C PHE A 371 -0.80 35.27 7.28
N LYS A 372 0.37 35.06 7.85
CA LYS A 372 1.23 36.15 8.34
C LYS A 372 2.38 36.39 7.38
N GLU A 373 2.95 37.59 7.45
CA GLU A 373 4.18 37.93 6.73
C GLU A 373 5.27 36.88 7.00
N ASP A 374 6.12 36.64 5.99
CA ASP A 374 7.24 35.70 6.00
C ASP A 374 6.89 34.21 6.25
N GLU A 375 5.61 33.84 6.41
CA GLU A 375 5.23 32.43 6.47
C GLU A 375 5.54 31.72 5.14
N LYS A 376 6.08 30.50 5.24
CA LYS A 376 6.39 29.65 4.08
C LYS A 376 5.40 28.51 4.00
N VAL A 377 4.29 28.73 3.32
CA VAL A 377 3.22 27.74 3.19
C VAL A 377 3.64 26.65 2.21
N THR A 378 3.70 25.41 2.68
CA THR A 378 3.97 24.23 1.86
C THR A 378 2.68 23.45 1.63
N VAL A 379 2.40 23.17 0.36
CA VAL A 379 1.32 22.28 -0.09
C VAL A 379 1.94 20.99 -0.58
N THR A 380 1.56 19.86 0.03
CA THR A 380 1.98 18.53 -0.37
C THR A 380 0.78 17.77 -0.93
N SER A 381 0.94 17.21 -2.13
CA SER A 381 -0.05 16.31 -2.72
C SER A 381 0.47 14.88 -2.71
N MET A 382 -0.42 13.92 -2.44
CA MET A 382 -0.10 12.49 -2.39
C MET A 382 -1.19 11.64 -3.03
N LEU A 383 -0.77 10.67 -3.84
CA LEU A 383 -1.63 9.59 -4.30
C LEU A 383 -0.83 8.29 -4.39
N ARG A 384 -1.32 7.23 -3.73
CA ARG A 384 -0.71 5.88 -3.78
C ARG A 384 0.80 5.88 -3.43
N GLY A 385 1.18 6.67 -2.43
CA GLY A 385 2.56 6.80 -1.95
C GLY A 385 3.45 7.71 -2.82
N LYS A 386 3.01 8.14 -4.01
CA LYS A 386 3.71 9.16 -4.80
C LYS A 386 3.37 10.54 -4.26
N THR A 387 4.38 11.39 -4.09
CA THR A 387 4.21 12.74 -3.54
C THR A 387 4.83 13.81 -4.41
N THR A 388 4.27 15.01 -4.36
CA THR A 388 4.88 16.24 -4.87
C THR A 388 4.58 17.38 -3.91
N SER A 389 5.38 18.44 -3.90
CA SER A 389 5.17 19.58 -3.01
C SER A 389 5.59 20.90 -3.65
N GLN A 390 4.92 21.98 -3.26
CA GLN A 390 5.28 23.34 -3.60
C GLN A 390 5.21 24.22 -2.36
N THR A 391 6.13 25.18 -2.28
CA THR A 391 6.17 26.18 -1.20
C THR A 391 5.94 27.55 -1.78
N ARG A 392 5.14 28.37 -1.09
CA ARG A 392 4.92 29.78 -1.37
C ARG A 392 5.25 30.60 -0.13
N GLU A 393 5.94 31.70 -0.35
CA GLU A 393 6.15 32.72 0.68
C GLU A 393 4.96 33.66 0.67
N VAL A 394 4.50 34.02 1.86
CA VAL A 394 3.40 34.96 2.04
C VAL A 394 3.96 36.37 1.91
N LYS A 395 3.47 37.10 0.91
CA LYS A 395 3.85 38.49 0.68
C LYS A 395 3.15 39.43 1.64
N ASP A 396 3.88 40.43 2.08
CA ASP A 396 3.32 41.52 2.83
C ASP A 396 2.64 42.53 1.90
N LEU A 397 1.34 42.76 2.11
CA LEU A 397 0.52 43.77 1.44
C LEU A 397 -0.19 44.70 2.43
N VAL A 398 0.13 44.63 3.72
CA VAL A 398 -0.51 45.45 4.75
C VAL A 398 0.28 46.74 4.88
N PRO A 399 -0.27 47.90 4.49
CA PRO A 399 0.43 49.16 4.66
C PRO A 399 0.61 49.52 6.14
N PRO A 400 1.67 50.27 6.47
CA PRO A 400 1.82 50.85 7.80
C PRO A 400 0.62 51.67 8.24
N GLU A 401 0.43 51.77 9.56
CA GLU A 401 -0.53 52.72 10.12
C GLU A 401 -0.21 54.16 9.69
N LYS A 402 -1.25 54.99 9.56
CA LYS A 402 -1.06 56.40 9.19
C LYS A 402 -0.08 57.08 10.16
N PRO A 403 0.98 57.76 9.66
CA PRO A 403 1.91 58.46 10.50
C PRO A 403 1.26 59.67 11.19
N LYS A 404 1.86 60.11 12.30
CA LYS A 404 1.48 61.31 13.04
C LYS A 404 2.53 62.38 12.83
N LEU A 405 2.12 63.53 12.30
CA LEU A 405 2.98 64.69 12.12
C LEU A 405 2.76 65.68 13.27
N ASN A 406 3.83 66.07 13.97
CA ASN A 406 3.73 67.06 15.04
C ASN A 406 3.59 68.48 14.47
N THR A 407 3.13 69.42 15.29
CA THR A 407 3.00 70.83 14.92
C THR A 407 4.30 71.41 14.37
N ILE A 408 4.19 72.12 13.26
CA ILE A 408 5.31 72.73 12.54
C ILE A 408 5.33 74.24 12.82
N LYS A 409 6.51 74.80 13.08
CA LYS A 409 6.73 76.24 13.27
C LYS A 409 7.66 76.78 12.19
N ASP A 410 7.47 78.02 11.78
CA ASP A 410 8.29 78.73 10.79
C ASP A 410 9.80 78.72 11.09
N GLN A 411 10.18 78.78 12.37
CA GLN A 411 11.58 78.75 12.83
C GLN A 411 12.07 77.33 13.23
N ALA A 412 11.36 76.26 12.87
CA ALA A 412 11.76 74.90 13.24
C ALA A 412 13.07 74.47 12.57
N GLY A 413 13.93 73.76 13.32
CA GLY A 413 15.16 73.14 12.79
C GLY A 413 14.96 71.72 12.26
N THR A 414 13.94 71.02 12.77
CA THR A 414 13.56 69.66 12.41
C THR A 414 12.04 69.53 12.38
N ILE A 415 11.55 68.56 11.62
CA ILE A 415 10.16 68.11 11.63
C ILE A 415 10.11 66.78 12.37
N SER A 416 9.24 66.65 13.36
CA SER A 416 9.13 65.43 14.17
C SER A 416 7.75 64.81 14.06
N GLY A 417 7.66 63.53 14.38
CA GLY A 417 6.41 62.80 14.42
C GLY A 417 6.62 61.34 14.78
N ALA A 418 5.58 60.53 14.59
CA ALA A 418 5.58 59.10 14.82
C ALA A 418 5.14 58.34 13.56
N ALA A 419 5.74 57.21 13.27
CA ALA A 419 5.33 56.26 12.25
C ALA A 419 5.72 54.84 12.68
N GLU A 420 5.31 53.82 11.95
CA GLU A 420 5.76 52.47 12.24
C GLU A 420 7.29 52.37 12.17
N ALA A 421 7.89 51.67 13.12
CA ALA A 421 9.33 51.59 13.28
C ALA A 421 10.02 51.02 12.03
N GLY A 422 11.13 51.64 11.59
CA GLY A 422 11.88 51.19 10.43
C GLY A 422 11.27 51.57 9.07
N THR A 423 10.08 52.16 9.03
CA THR A 423 9.49 52.66 7.78
C THR A 423 10.21 53.91 7.25
N THR A 424 10.17 54.10 5.94
CA THR A 424 10.59 55.34 5.28
C THR A 424 9.48 56.36 5.36
N VAL A 425 9.73 57.49 6.02
CA VAL A 425 8.79 58.61 6.14
C VAL A 425 9.09 59.62 5.05
N THR A 426 8.08 59.96 4.25
CA THR A 426 8.18 60.98 3.19
C THR A 426 7.22 62.12 3.47
N MET A 427 7.73 63.34 3.51
CA MET A 427 6.98 64.57 3.74
C MET A 427 6.71 65.28 2.44
N TYR A 428 5.49 65.76 2.25
CA TYR A 428 5.02 66.39 1.02
C TYR A 428 4.50 67.80 1.29
N ASP A 429 4.78 68.74 0.37
CA ASP A 429 4.11 70.04 0.33
C ASP A 429 2.70 69.84 -0.23
N LYS A 430 1.67 70.21 0.53
CA LYS A 430 0.27 69.96 0.16
C LYS A 430 -0.18 70.76 -1.07
N SER A 431 0.54 71.83 -1.42
CA SER A 431 0.15 72.70 -2.53
C SER A 431 0.38 72.07 -3.91
N ASP A 432 1.38 71.19 -4.03
CA ASP A 432 1.78 70.57 -5.29
C ASP A 432 2.13 69.07 -5.18
N ASP A 433 1.92 68.47 -4.01
CA ASP A 433 2.26 67.09 -3.65
C ASP A 433 3.74 66.73 -3.95
N THR A 434 4.64 67.71 -3.92
CA THR A 434 6.08 67.48 -4.13
C THR A 434 6.77 67.03 -2.85
N VAL A 435 7.75 66.13 -2.98
CA VAL A 435 8.55 65.65 -1.83
C VAL A 435 9.35 66.81 -1.24
N PHE A 436 9.05 67.13 0.01
CA PHE A 436 9.74 68.15 0.78
C PHE A 436 10.94 67.58 1.55
N LEU A 437 10.74 66.48 2.29
CA LEU A 437 11.77 65.79 3.08
C LEU A 437 11.53 64.28 3.05
N THR A 438 12.59 63.51 3.31
CA THR A 438 12.50 62.07 3.52
C THR A 438 13.42 61.67 4.68
N GLY A 439 13.07 60.60 5.38
CA GLY A 439 13.87 60.01 6.43
C GLY A 439 13.27 58.67 6.86
N THR A 440 13.72 58.14 7.98
CA THR A 440 13.21 56.87 8.52
C THR A 440 12.67 57.07 9.94
N ALA A 441 11.67 56.29 10.30
CA ALA A 441 11.26 56.15 11.69
C ALA A 441 12.25 55.27 12.43
N GLY A 442 12.66 55.70 13.62
CA GLY A 442 13.53 54.94 14.51
C GLY A 442 12.87 53.66 15.02
N THR A 443 13.64 52.84 15.74
CA THR A 443 13.11 51.61 16.36
C THR A 443 12.08 51.89 17.46
N ASP A 444 12.01 53.12 17.95
CA ASP A 444 11.01 53.63 18.89
C ASP A 444 9.74 54.17 18.19
N GLY A 445 9.68 54.11 16.86
CA GLY A 445 8.57 54.64 16.05
C GLY A 445 8.58 56.15 15.90
N GLN A 446 9.62 56.85 16.36
CA GLN A 446 9.72 58.31 16.22
C GLN A 446 10.58 58.68 15.01
N PHE A 447 10.20 59.74 14.30
CA PHE A 447 11.04 60.30 13.23
C PHE A 447 11.42 61.76 13.52
N SER A 448 12.58 62.17 13.02
CA SER A 448 13.08 63.55 13.07
C SER A 448 13.77 63.89 11.76
N LEU A 449 13.08 64.64 10.90
CA LEU A 449 13.57 65.07 9.60
C LEU A 449 14.27 66.43 9.74
N VAL A 450 15.56 66.48 9.44
CA VAL A 450 16.33 67.72 9.50
C VAL A 450 15.95 68.62 8.32
N ILE A 451 15.59 69.87 8.61
CA ILE A 451 15.27 70.86 7.57
C ILE A 451 16.60 71.42 7.04
N PRO A 452 16.90 71.33 5.73
CA PRO A 452 18.09 71.94 5.14
C PRO A 452 18.09 73.46 5.31
N GLU A 453 19.26 74.07 5.47
CA GLU A 453 19.36 75.53 5.70
C GLU A 453 18.77 76.35 4.55
N ALA A 454 18.89 75.88 3.31
CA ALA A 454 18.29 76.52 2.13
C ALA A 454 16.74 76.52 2.15
N LYS A 455 16.11 75.74 3.03
CA LYS A 455 14.66 75.65 3.21
C LYS A 455 14.18 76.33 4.50
N LYS A 456 15.06 77.02 5.23
CA LYS A 456 14.73 77.77 6.46
C LYS A 456 14.72 79.30 6.20
N PRO A 457 13.89 80.06 6.94
CA PRO A 457 12.76 79.58 7.73
C PRO A 457 11.68 78.96 6.83
N LEU A 458 10.82 78.10 7.39
CA LEU A 458 9.68 77.58 6.66
C LEU A 458 8.70 78.72 6.38
N VAL A 459 8.03 78.67 5.24
CA VAL A 459 7.03 79.69 4.86
C VAL A 459 5.80 79.53 5.76
N PRO A 460 5.41 80.56 6.53
CA PRO A 460 4.20 80.50 7.35
C PRO A 460 2.95 80.19 6.52
N TYR A 461 1.99 79.49 7.14
CA TYR A 461 0.71 79.08 6.53
C TYR A 461 0.81 78.07 5.38
N LYS A 462 2.01 77.56 5.04
CA LYS A 462 2.13 76.37 4.19
C LYS A 462 1.62 75.13 4.91
N THR A 463 1.07 74.19 4.16
CA THR A 463 0.54 72.92 4.68
C THR A 463 1.40 71.76 4.23
N TYR A 464 1.70 70.85 5.15
CA TYR A 464 2.47 69.63 4.87
C TYR A 464 1.76 68.41 5.45
N TYR A 465 2.01 67.25 4.84
CA TYR A 465 1.64 65.94 5.37
C TYR A 465 2.79 64.96 5.18
N VAL A 466 2.72 63.80 5.85
CA VAL A 466 3.69 62.71 5.68
C VAL A 466 2.99 61.41 5.34
N THR A 467 3.68 60.52 4.63
CA THR A 467 3.33 59.09 4.48
C THR A 467 4.49 58.24 5.01
N ALA A 468 4.20 56.99 5.34
CA ALA A 468 5.18 55.98 5.71
C ALA A 468 5.19 54.85 4.68
N THR A 469 6.36 54.29 4.39
CA THR A 469 6.53 53.15 3.47
C THR A 469 7.33 52.06 4.17
N ASP A 470 6.79 50.84 4.23
CA ASP A 470 7.47 49.69 4.83
C ASP A 470 8.58 49.12 3.92
N ALA A 471 9.20 48.02 4.36
CA ALA A 471 10.22 47.31 3.62
C ALA A 471 9.68 46.53 2.40
N ALA A 472 8.39 46.15 2.42
CA ALA A 472 7.71 45.49 1.30
C ALA A 472 7.26 46.47 0.20
N GLY A 473 7.30 47.78 0.49
CA GLY A 473 6.94 48.86 -0.41
C GLY A 473 5.48 49.31 -0.28
N ASN A 474 4.74 48.87 0.75
CA ASN A 474 3.38 49.34 0.97
C ASN A 474 3.40 50.74 1.59
N VAL A 475 2.52 51.63 1.10
CA VAL A 475 2.46 53.03 1.51
C VAL A 475 1.23 53.27 2.37
N SER A 476 1.43 53.88 3.54
CA SER A 476 0.36 54.24 4.47
C SER A 476 -0.60 55.28 3.87
N ASP A 477 -1.77 55.43 4.51
CA ASP A 477 -2.54 56.66 4.38
C ASP A 477 -1.71 57.88 4.81
N ALA A 478 -2.03 59.07 4.28
CA ALA A 478 -1.40 60.31 4.69
C ALA A 478 -1.71 60.65 6.16
N SER A 479 -0.76 61.28 6.84
CA SER A 479 -1.00 61.92 8.14
C SER A 479 -2.06 63.01 8.04
N ASP A 480 -2.57 63.45 9.18
CA ASP A 480 -3.33 64.69 9.23
C ASP A 480 -2.43 65.87 8.80
N ASP A 481 -3.00 66.80 8.03
CA ASP A 481 -2.29 67.98 7.52
C ASP A 481 -1.80 68.87 8.68
N GLN A 482 -0.59 69.42 8.57
CA GLN A 482 -0.04 70.41 9.50
C GLN A 482 0.28 71.72 8.79
N VAL A 483 -0.28 72.81 9.30
CA VAL A 483 -0.02 74.18 8.83
C VAL A 483 1.16 74.76 9.60
N VAL A 484 2.12 75.34 8.89
CA VAL A 484 3.27 76.04 9.50
C VAL A 484 2.75 77.23 10.31
N VAL A 485 2.97 77.18 11.62
CA VAL A 485 2.62 78.27 12.53
C VAL A 485 3.62 79.41 12.37
N ASP A 486 3.11 80.60 12.09
CA ASP A 486 3.89 81.84 12.12
C ASP A 486 4.27 82.19 13.57
N THR A 487 5.56 82.25 13.87
CA THR A 487 6.07 82.71 15.17
C THR A 487 6.95 83.95 15.03
N THR A 488 7.05 84.51 13.82
CA THR A 488 7.85 85.69 13.55
C THR A 488 7.09 86.95 13.96
N ALA A 489 7.58 87.63 14.99
CA ALA A 489 6.99 88.88 15.45
C ALA A 489 7.09 89.99 14.37
N PRO A 490 6.10 90.90 14.28
CA PRO A 490 6.15 92.02 13.35
C PRO A 490 7.34 92.93 13.66
N LYS A 491 8.03 93.40 12.63
CA LYS A 491 9.09 94.42 12.76
C LYS A 491 8.50 95.79 12.43
N ALA A 492 8.63 96.73 13.37
CA ALA A 492 8.37 98.14 13.12
C ALA A 492 9.69 98.85 12.82
N GLU A 493 9.73 99.62 11.74
CA GLU A 493 10.84 100.55 11.50
C GLU A 493 10.61 101.83 12.31
N ALA A 494 11.68 102.37 12.90
CA ALA A 494 11.62 103.68 13.54
C ALA A 494 11.37 104.75 12.47
N VAL A 495 10.24 105.45 12.56
CA VAL A 495 9.97 106.62 11.73
C VAL A 495 10.95 107.72 12.14
N LYS A 496 11.93 108.02 11.28
CA LYS A 496 12.82 109.18 11.46
C LYS A 496 12.20 110.38 10.75
N GLN A 497 11.70 111.32 11.54
CA GLN A 497 11.24 112.61 11.04
C GLN A 497 12.35 113.64 11.23
N ALA A 498 12.83 114.23 10.13
CA ALA A 498 13.70 115.40 10.19
C ALA A 498 12.83 116.65 10.18
N LEU A 499 13.00 117.51 11.19
CA LEU A 499 12.31 118.80 11.30
C LEU A 499 13.36 119.90 11.24
N THR A 500 13.13 120.92 10.42
CA THR A 500 13.92 122.15 10.45
C THR A 500 13.40 123.03 11.58
N LEU A 501 14.31 123.64 12.35
CA LEU A 501 13.92 124.52 13.45
C LEU A 501 13.13 125.73 12.88
N GLY A 502 11.82 125.76 13.13
CA GLY A 502 10.90 126.81 12.65
C GLY A 502 9.74 126.30 11.78
N ASP A 503 9.79 125.06 11.30
CA ASP A 503 8.68 124.45 10.56
C ASP A 503 7.51 124.12 11.50
N LYS A 504 6.27 124.31 11.03
CA LYS A 504 5.10 123.77 11.74
C LYS A 504 5.15 122.25 11.64
N LEU A 505 4.94 121.57 12.77
CA LEU A 505 4.78 120.12 12.78
C LEU A 505 3.68 119.73 11.79
N PRO A 506 3.87 118.67 10.98
CA PRO A 506 2.76 118.13 10.20
C PRO A 506 1.64 117.72 11.18
N ALA A 507 0.41 118.07 10.83
CA ALA A 507 -0.77 117.78 11.63
C ALA A 507 -1.01 116.28 11.79
#